data_AF-A0A7C5P1W4-F1
#
_entry.id   AF-A0A7C5P1W4-F1
#
_cell.length_a   1.000
_cell.length_b   1.000
_cell.length_c   1.000
_cell.angle_alpha   90.00
_cell.angle_beta   90.00
_cell.angle_gamma   90.00
#
_symmetry.space_group_name_H-M   'P 1'
#
loop_
_entity.id
_entity.type
_entity.pdbx_description
1 polymer ?
#
loop_
_entity_poly.entity_id
_entity_poly.type
_entity_poly.pdbx_seq_one_letter_code
_entity_poly.pdbx_strand_id
1 'polypeptide(L)'
;MINYQGRVTVSGTNFTGTGQFRFALVNCTGATTYWSNGVNNVALTVTKGLYSVLLGNTNLANMAALPASSAVQAEVNTGYLCNKIAGIGNNQWMPLSHTGSIFGY
;
A
#
# COMPACT_ATOMS: atom_id res chain seq x y z
N MET A 1 -9.45 6.11 -9.00
CA MET A 1 -8.95 6.08 -7.61
C MET A 1 -9.32 4.74 -6.99
N ILE A 2 -8.51 4.19 -6.08
CA ILE A 2 -8.73 2.87 -5.47
C ILE A 2 -8.65 3.00 -3.94
N ASN A 3 -9.66 2.55 -3.21
CA ASN A 3 -9.61 2.57 -1.75
C ASN A 3 -8.82 1.36 -1.24
N TYR A 4 -7.82 1.59 -0.41
CA TYR A 4 -6.95 0.55 0.12
C TYR A 4 -6.80 0.70 1.64
N GLN A 5 -6.87 -0.42 2.36
CA GLN A 5 -6.83 -0.45 3.81
C GLN A 5 -6.05 -1.66 4.29
N GLY A 6 -5.36 -1.50 5.42
CA GLY A 6 -4.50 -2.54 5.98
C GLY A 6 -4.28 -2.37 7.48
N ARG A 7 -3.46 -3.28 8.02
CA ARG A 7 -3.11 -3.30 9.45
C ARG A 7 -1.60 -3.23 9.67
N VAL A 8 -1.19 -2.47 10.69
CA VAL A 8 0.19 -2.32 11.15
C VAL A 8 0.28 -2.78 12.60
N THR A 9 1.22 -3.68 12.87
CA THR A 9 1.58 -4.06 14.23
C THR A 9 3.08 -3.83 14.45
N VAL A 10 3.47 -3.48 15.67
CA VAL A 10 4.88 -3.39 16.09
C VAL A 10 5.03 -4.35 17.24
N SER A 11 5.90 -5.35 17.08
CA SER A 11 6.10 -6.43 18.06
C SER A 11 4.78 -7.10 18.49
N GLY A 12 3.88 -7.35 17.52
CA GLY A 12 2.57 -7.98 17.76
C GLY A 12 1.49 -7.06 18.33
N THR A 13 1.82 -5.82 18.70
CA THR A 13 0.86 -4.83 19.22
C THR A 13 0.39 -3.89 18.12
N ASN A 14 -0.89 -3.54 18.11
CA ASN A 14 -1.46 -2.60 17.15
C ASN A 14 -0.80 -1.22 17.24
N PHE A 15 -0.20 -0.77 16.14
CA PHE A 15 0.44 0.54 16.07
C PHE A 15 -0.61 1.66 16.06
N THR A 16 -0.34 2.75 16.77
CA THR A 16 -1.14 3.99 16.67
C THR A 16 -0.19 5.17 16.54
N GLY A 17 -0.39 6.00 15.52
CA GLY A 17 0.50 7.11 15.20
C GLY A 17 0.59 7.34 13.69
N THR A 18 1.60 8.10 13.25
CA THR A 18 1.84 8.32 11.83
C THR A 18 2.71 7.20 11.27
N GLY A 19 2.19 6.43 10.32
CA GLY A 19 2.97 5.46 9.56
C GLY A 19 3.49 6.07 8.27
N GLN A 20 4.65 5.58 7.82
CA GLN A 20 5.25 5.98 6.55
C GLN A 20 5.13 4.83 5.56
N PHE A 21 4.44 5.09 4.45
CA PHE A 21 4.06 4.05 3.50
C PHE A 21 4.65 4.35 2.12
N ARG A 22 4.94 3.29 1.37
CA ARG A 22 5.08 3.35 -0.08
C ARG A 22 4.06 2.38 -0.66
N PHE A 23 3.61 2.66 -1.86
CA PHE A 23 2.57 1.89 -2.52
C PHE A 23 2.99 1.58 -3.94
N ALA A 24 2.76 0.34 -4.36
CA ALA A 24 2.94 -0.10 -5.72
C ALA A 24 1.85 -1.10 -6.10
N LEU A 25 1.36 -0.98 -7.33
CA LEU A 25 0.57 -2.01 -7.98
C LEU A 25 1.54 -2.83 -8.83
N VAL A 26 1.83 -4.05 -8.39
CA VAL A 26 2.64 -5.00 -9.14
C VAL A 26 1.82 -6.24 -9.48
N ASN A 27 2.25 -6.98 -10.51
CA ASN A 27 1.67 -8.29 -10.79
C ASN A 27 1.97 -9.30 -9.65
N CYS A 28 1.28 -10.44 -9.64
CA CYS A 28 1.45 -11.48 -8.61
C CYS A 28 2.88 -11.96 -8.39
N THR A 29 3.70 -11.95 -9.44
CA THR A 29 5.10 -12.37 -9.35
C THR A 29 6.05 -11.25 -8.89
N GLY A 30 5.55 -10.01 -8.76
CA GLY A 30 6.33 -8.82 -8.43
C GLY A 30 7.29 -8.36 -9.53
N ALA A 31 7.23 -8.99 -10.72
CA ALA A 31 8.13 -8.71 -11.84
C ALA A 31 7.75 -7.42 -12.61
N THR A 32 6.47 -7.08 -12.65
CA THR A 32 5.97 -5.92 -13.40
C THR A 32 5.32 -4.94 -12.44
N THR A 33 5.77 -3.69 -12.47
CA THR A 33 5.11 -2.58 -11.75
C THR A 33 4.23 -1.79 -12.72
N TYR A 34 2.92 -1.82 -12.49
CA TYR A 34 1.94 -1.07 -13.26
C TYR A 34 1.79 0.37 -12.75
N TRP A 35 2.01 0.57 -11.45
CA TRP A 35 1.98 1.89 -10.82
C TRP A 35 2.77 1.88 -9.51
N SER A 36 3.34 3.02 -9.14
CA SER A 36 3.79 3.28 -7.78
C SER A 36 3.60 4.75 -7.43
N ASN A 37 3.59 5.06 -6.13
CA ASN A 37 3.64 6.44 -5.66
C ASN A 37 5.07 7.04 -5.76
N GLY A 38 6.04 6.27 -6.28
CA GLY A 38 7.44 6.66 -6.40
C GLY A 38 8.31 6.23 -5.21
N VAL A 39 9.38 7.00 -4.96
CA VAL A 39 10.36 6.70 -3.91
C VAL A 39 10.04 7.32 -2.56
N ASN A 40 9.21 8.38 -2.56
CA ASN A 40 8.87 9.14 -1.38
C ASN A 40 7.81 8.42 -0.55
N ASN A 41 7.88 8.64 0.77
CA ASN A 41 6.90 8.09 1.69
C ASN A 41 5.62 8.94 1.73
N VAL A 42 4.49 8.25 1.79
CA VAL A 42 3.17 8.81 2.08
C VAL A 42 2.90 8.61 3.57
N ALA A 43 2.72 9.71 4.29
CA ALA A 43 2.38 9.70 5.70
C ALA A 43 0.88 9.43 5.86
N LEU A 44 0.51 8.42 6.63
CA LEU A 44 -0.88 8.11 6.96
C LEU A 44 -1.07 7.97 8.46
N THR A 45 -2.21 8.44 8.95
CA THR A 45 -2.63 8.16 10.32
C THR A 45 -3.03 6.69 10.44
N VAL A 46 -2.41 6.01 11.39
CA VAL A 46 -2.74 4.65 11.80
C VAL A 46 -3.42 4.71 13.16
N THR A 47 -4.60 4.13 13.26
CA THR A 47 -5.39 4.11 14.51
C THR A 47 -5.68 2.68 14.89
N LYS A 48 -5.17 2.23 16.05
CA LYS A 48 -5.34 0.84 16.52
C LYS A 48 -4.93 -0.19 15.47
N GLY A 49 -3.83 0.10 14.77
CA GLY A 49 -3.26 -0.71 13.72
C GLY A 49 -3.88 -0.47 12.36
N LEU A 50 -5.06 0.15 12.24
CA LEU A 50 -5.75 0.31 10.97
C LEU A 50 -5.36 1.60 10.26
N TYR A 51 -5.18 1.53 8.95
CA TYR A 51 -5.05 2.69 8.07
C TYR A 51 -5.87 2.48 6.80
N SER A 52 -6.24 3.59 6.16
CA SER A 52 -6.82 3.58 4.82
C SER A 52 -6.23 4.71 3.98
N VAL A 53 -6.21 4.51 2.66
CA VAL A 53 -5.70 5.47 1.69
C VAL A 53 -6.45 5.34 0.37
N LEU A 54 -6.70 6.48 -0.26
CA LEU A 54 -7.23 6.53 -1.60
C LEU A 54 -6.08 6.58 -2.61
N LEU A 55 -5.75 5.45 -3.22
CA LEU A 55 -4.71 5.38 -4.24
C LEU A 55 -5.08 6.23 -5.45
N GLY A 56 -4.10 6.99 -5.95
CA GLY A 56 -4.31 7.96 -7.02
C GLY A 56 -4.74 9.35 -6.58
N ASN A 57 -4.96 9.60 -5.27
CA ASN A 57 -5.33 10.92 -4.77
C ASN A 57 -4.12 11.86 -4.68
N THR A 58 -3.92 12.72 -5.67
CA THR A 58 -2.79 13.66 -5.74
C THR A 58 -2.89 14.84 -4.77
N ASN A 59 -4.01 15.00 -4.04
CA ASN A 59 -4.09 15.95 -2.93
C ASN A 59 -3.33 15.44 -1.70
N LEU A 60 -3.01 14.15 -1.66
CA LEU A 60 -2.15 13.57 -0.64
C LEU A 60 -0.67 13.76 -1.05
N ALA A 61 0.14 14.30 -0.14
CA ALA A 61 1.57 14.50 -0.39
C ALA A 61 2.26 13.18 -0.77
N ASN A 62 3.18 13.23 -1.73
CA ASN A 62 3.94 12.08 -2.24
C ASN A 62 3.07 10.97 -2.87
N MET A 63 1.86 11.32 -3.29
CA MET A 63 0.97 10.43 -4.02
C MET A 63 0.97 10.74 -5.52
N ALA A 64 1.04 9.70 -6.34
CA ALA A 64 0.96 9.82 -7.79
C ALA A 64 -0.48 9.55 -8.27
N ALA A 65 -0.90 10.18 -9.37
CA ALA A 65 -2.15 9.84 -10.03
C ALA A 65 -2.10 8.38 -10.53
N LEU A 66 -3.22 7.67 -10.47
CA LEU A 66 -3.32 6.36 -11.12
C LEU A 66 -3.47 6.56 -12.64
N PRO A 67 -2.75 5.79 -13.47
CA PRO A 67 -2.94 5.85 -14.91
C PRO A 67 -4.32 5.28 -15.26
N ALA A 68 -5.00 5.91 -16.22
CA ALA A 68 -6.22 5.40 -16.82
C ALA A 68 -5.90 4.25 -17.80
N SER A 69 -5.23 3.21 -17.32
CA SER A 69 -4.85 2.04 -18.12
C SER A 69 -5.80 0.88 -17.85
N SER A 70 -6.19 0.18 -18.92
CA SER A 70 -6.99 -1.06 -18.82
C SER A 70 -6.26 -2.14 -18.03
N ALA A 71 -4.92 -2.15 -18.02
CA ALA A 71 -4.11 -3.05 -17.19
C ALA A 71 -4.35 -2.82 -15.69
N VAL A 72 -4.29 -1.57 -15.21
CA VAL A 72 -4.61 -1.25 -13.81
C VAL A 72 -6.06 -1.62 -13.49
N GLN A 73 -7.00 -1.37 -14.41
CA GLN A 73 -8.41 -1.74 -14.22
C GLN A 73 -8.63 -3.26 -14.17
N ALA A 74 -7.90 -4.03 -14.99
CA ALA A 74 -7.97 -5.48 -15.02
C ALA A 74 -7.44 -6.09 -13.71
N GLU A 75 -6.30 -5.61 -13.21
CA GLU A 75 -5.72 -6.10 -11.95
C GLU A 75 -6.58 -5.74 -10.72
N VAL A 76 -7.22 -4.56 -10.73
CA VAL A 76 -8.22 -4.19 -9.70
C VAL A 76 -9.43 -5.13 -9.74
N ASN A 77 -9.87 -5.56 -10.92
CA ASN A 77 -11.01 -6.46 -11.08
C ASN A 77 -10.70 -7.94 -10.80
N THR A 78 -9.46 -8.40 -11.01
CA THR A 78 -9.07 -9.81 -10.82
C THR A 78 -8.52 -10.13 -9.44
N GLY A 79 -8.24 -9.12 -8.61
CA GLY A 79 -7.80 -9.31 -7.22
C GLY A 79 -6.34 -9.75 -7.07
N TYR A 80 -5.54 -9.66 -8.12
CA TYR A 80 -4.14 -10.11 -8.21
C TYR A 80 -3.10 -9.03 -7.90
N LEU A 81 -3.51 -8.02 -7.13
CA LEU A 81 -2.61 -6.95 -6.76
C LEU A 81 -1.77 -7.38 -5.55
N CYS A 82 -0.47 -7.49 -5.76
CA CYS A 82 0.51 -7.53 -4.69
C CYS A 82 0.97 -6.10 -4.41
N ASN A 83 0.91 -5.64 -3.16
CA ASN A 83 1.37 -4.32 -2.72
C ASN A 83 2.69 -4.44 -1.97
N LYS A 84 3.56 -3.44 -2.13
CA LYS A 84 4.79 -3.29 -1.35
C LYS A 84 4.58 -2.18 -0.33
N ILE A 85 4.43 -2.52 0.94
CA ILE A 85 4.42 -1.51 2.00
C ILE A 85 5.80 -1.48 2.64
N ALA A 86 6.57 -0.44 2.35
CA ALA A 86 7.83 -0.20 3.05
C ALA A 86 7.56 0.40 4.44
N GLY A 87 7.12 -0.46 5.38
CA GLY A 87 7.22 -0.20 6.82
C GLY A 87 8.63 -0.48 7.31
N ILE A 88 9.08 0.33 8.28
CA ILE A 88 10.42 0.42 8.87
C ILE A 88 11.19 -0.92 8.82
N GLY A 89 12.22 -0.98 7.98
CA GLY A 89 13.27 -1.99 8.06
C GLY A 89 13.28 -3.09 6.98
N ASN A 90 12.15 -3.52 6.41
CA ASN A 90 12.17 -4.61 5.43
C ASN A 90 11.05 -4.50 4.38
N ASN A 91 11.41 -4.71 3.11
CA ASN A 91 10.51 -4.68 1.94
C ASN A 91 9.50 -5.85 1.96
N GLN A 92 8.47 -5.79 2.81
CA GLN A 92 7.45 -6.83 2.91
C GLN A 92 6.37 -6.66 1.82
N TRP A 93 6.10 -7.75 1.10
CA TRP A 93 5.07 -7.85 0.06
C TRP A 93 3.77 -8.36 0.68
N MET A 94 2.65 -7.69 0.43
CA MET A 94 1.34 -8.05 0.96
C MET A 94 0.31 -8.09 -0.17
N PRO A 95 -0.48 -9.16 -0.35
CA PRO A 95 -1.57 -9.18 -1.32
C PRO A 95 -2.69 -8.22 -0.92
N LEU A 96 -3.39 -7.63 -1.89
CA LEU A 96 -4.52 -6.73 -1.63
C LEU A 96 -5.76 -7.46 -1.06
N SER A 97 -5.83 -8.79 -1.16
CA SER A 97 -7.04 -9.53 -0.82
C SER A 97 -7.22 -9.85 0.66
N HIS A 98 -6.22 -9.71 1.54
CA HIS A 98 -6.39 -10.00 2.98
C HIS A 98 -5.49 -9.15 3.88
N THR A 99 -6.01 -8.81 5.07
CA THR A 99 -5.39 -8.07 6.18
C THR A 99 -4.03 -8.66 6.58
N GLY A 100 -2.96 -8.26 5.91
CA GLY A 100 -1.62 -8.61 6.36
C GLY A 100 -1.20 -7.70 7.53
N SER A 101 -0.40 -8.25 8.44
CA SER A 101 0.29 -7.51 9.49
C SER A 101 1.68 -7.14 8.99
N ILE A 102 2.01 -5.86 8.97
CA ILE A 102 3.41 -5.42 8.82
C ILE A 102 4.06 -5.63 10.17
N PHE A 103 5.07 -6.50 10.26
CA PHE A 103 5.88 -6.66 11.46
C PHE A 103 7.09 -5.72 11.36
N GLY A 104 7.01 -4.57 12.05
CA GLY A 104 8.20 -3.79 12.37
C GLY A 104 8.99 -4.50 13.47
N TYR A 105 10.31 -4.56 13.32
CA TYR A 105 11.25 -5.04 14.36
C TYR A 105 11.27 -4.07 15.55
#